data_AF-A0A954LC10-F1
#
_entry.id   AF-A0A954LC10-F1
#
_cell.length_a   1.000
_cell.length_b   1.000
_cell.length_c   1.000
_cell.angle_alpha   90.00
_cell.angle_beta   90.00
_cell.angle_gamma   90.00
#
_symmetry.space_group_name_H-M   'P 1'
#
loop_
_entity.id
_entity.type
_entity.pdbx_description
1 polymer ?
#
loop_
_entity_poly.entity_id
_entity_poly.type
_entity_poly.pdbx_seq_one_letter_code
_entity_poly.pdbx_strand_id
1 'polypeptide(L)'
;MPDVHCTLRSASLAFTRQAFEQGGGWPLTLRGDFDQQLISRLNSIGPAGDPCQQAAPSYVFRWSSTGAYHGQTFMISPDDEEWYVKNR
;
A
#
# COMPACT_ATOMS: atom_id res chain seq x y z
N MET A 1 9.65 -25.11 -13.35
CA MET A 1 8.47 -24.23 -13.21
C MET A 1 8.97 -22.97 -12.52
N PRO A 2 8.80 -21.75 -13.05
CA PRO A 2 9.29 -20.59 -12.32
C PRO A 2 8.24 -20.20 -11.27
N ASP A 3 8.64 -20.24 -10.01
CA ASP A 3 7.91 -19.71 -8.87
C ASP A 3 7.66 -18.21 -9.08
N VAL A 4 6.40 -17.80 -9.11
CA VAL A 4 6.03 -16.39 -9.16
C VAL A 4 6.13 -15.83 -7.73
N HIS A 5 7.34 -15.38 -7.37
CA HIS A 5 7.52 -14.49 -6.24
C HIS A 5 6.81 -13.17 -6.55
N CYS A 6 5.68 -12.92 -5.88
CA CYS A 6 5.06 -11.60 -5.85
C CYS A 6 5.93 -10.67 -5.00
N THR A 7 6.93 -10.04 -5.61
CA THR A 7 7.61 -8.87 -5.02
C THR A 7 6.83 -7.62 -5.40
N LEU A 8 6.29 -6.92 -4.40
CA LEU A 8 5.75 -5.56 -4.54
C LEU A 8 6.84 -4.65 -5.14
N ARG A 9 6.75 -4.38 -6.44
CA ARG A 9 7.53 -3.34 -7.13
C ARG A 9 6.68 -2.12 -7.51
N SER A 10 5.41 -2.10 -7.15
CA SER A 10 4.48 -1.05 -7.59
C SER A 10 3.72 -0.51 -6.39
N ALA A 11 3.73 0.82 -6.25
CA ALA A 11 3.00 1.60 -5.24
C ALA A 11 1.47 1.58 -5.49
N SER A 12 0.92 0.39 -5.75
CA SER A 12 -0.47 0.15 -6.09
C SER A 12 -0.96 -1.08 -5.33
N LEU A 13 -2.12 -0.93 -4.70
CA LEU A 13 -2.80 -1.98 -3.96
C LEU A 13 -4.26 -2.01 -4.40
N ALA A 14 -4.81 -3.21 -4.56
CA ALA A 14 -6.23 -3.42 -4.83
C ALA A 14 -6.84 -4.27 -3.71
N PHE A 15 -8.04 -3.90 -3.28
CA PHE A 15 -8.82 -4.63 -2.28
C PHE A 15 -10.31 -4.34 -2.51
N THR A 16 -11.18 -5.23 -2.04
CA THR A 16 -12.61 -4.96 -2.05
C THR A 16 -12.96 -3.98 -0.93
N ARG A 17 -14.03 -3.20 -1.12
CA ARG A 17 -14.57 -2.33 -0.06
C ARG A 17 -14.88 -3.11 1.21
N GLN A 18 -15.45 -4.30 1.07
CA GLN A 18 -15.77 -5.18 2.19
C GLN A 18 -14.51 -5.57 2.98
N ALA A 19 -13.43 -5.98 2.31
CA ALA A 19 -12.18 -6.33 3.00
C ALA A 19 -11.54 -5.12 3.69
N PHE A 20 -11.63 -3.93 3.09
CA PHE A 20 -11.15 -2.68 3.70
C PHE A 20 -11.92 -2.34 4.98
N GLU A 21 -13.26 -2.40 4.94
CA GLU A 21 -14.11 -2.13 6.11
C GLU A 21 -13.90 -3.20 7.20
N GLN A 22 -13.81 -4.48 6.82
CA GLN A 22 -13.53 -5.57 7.75
C GLN A 22 -12.13 -5.45 8.40
N GLY A 23 -11.14 -4.95 7.67
CA GLY A 23 -9.78 -4.70 8.17
C GLY A 23 -9.64 -3.45 9.04
N GLY A 24 -10.72 -2.72 9.30
CA GLY A 24 -10.72 -1.48 10.09
C GLY A 24 -10.22 -0.24 9.33
N GLY A 25 -10.16 -0.30 7.99
CA GLY A 25 -9.74 0.80 7.13
C GLY A 25 -8.25 1.14 7.20
N TRP A 26 -7.91 2.37 6.78
CA TRP A 26 -6.54 2.88 6.83
C TRP A 26 -6.04 2.94 8.27
N PRO A 27 -4.83 2.43 8.58
CA PRO A 27 -4.21 2.62 9.88
C PRO A 27 -4.01 4.11 10.17
N LEU A 28 -4.71 4.62 11.18
CA LEU A 28 -4.56 6.01 11.64
C LEU A 28 -3.38 6.08 12.60
N THR A 29 -2.18 6.26 12.05
CA THR A 29 -0.91 6.30 12.79
C THR A 29 0.06 7.28 12.12
N LEU A 30 1.05 7.74 12.88
CA LEU A 30 2.14 8.57 12.34
C LEU A 30 3.31 7.75 11.81
N ARG A 31 3.36 6.44 12.13
CA ARG A 31 4.42 5.52 11.71
C ARG A 31 4.56 5.45 10.20
N GLY A 32 5.80 5.35 9.71
CA GLY A 32 6.10 5.20 8.28
C GLY A 32 5.66 3.87 7.65
N ASP A 33 5.25 2.89 8.46
CA ASP A 33 4.85 1.54 8.01
C ASP A 33 3.33 1.33 7.87
N PHE A 34 2.54 2.40 7.80
CA PHE A 34 1.08 2.32 7.78
C PHE A 34 0.51 1.48 6.61
N ASP A 35 1.16 1.47 5.45
CA ASP A 35 0.77 0.67 4.29
C ASP A 35 1.07 -0.82 4.52
N GLN A 36 2.20 -1.15 5.15
CA GLN A 36 2.51 -2.53 5.55
C GLN A 36 1.56 -3.03 6.64
N GLN A 37 1.17 -2.18 7.59
CA GLN A 37 0.13 -2.49 8.56
C GLN A 37 -1.21 -2.80 7.87
N LEU A 38 -1.62 -2.01 6.87
CA LEU A 38 -2.83 -2.28 6.10
C LEU A 38 -2.73 -3.63 5.38
N ILE A 39 -1.63 -3.90 4.69
CA ILE A 39 -1.41 -5.16 3.96
C ILE A 39 -1.48 -6.36 4.91
N SER A 40 -0.87 -6.25 6.09
CA SER A 40 -0.92 -7.30 7.12
C SER A 40 -2.35 -7.60 7.56
N ARG A 41 -3.17 -6.55 7.81
CA ARG A 41 -4.59 -6.70 8.16
C ARG A 41 -5.39 -7.36 7.05
N LEU A 42 -5.19 -6.96 5.79
CA LEU A 42 -5.87 -7.55 4.65
C LEU A 42 -5.50 -9.03 4.47
N ASN A 43 -4.23 -9.39 4.64
CA ASN A 43 -3.77 -10.79 4.57
C ASN A 43 -4.36 -11.67 5.69
N SER A 44 -4.76 -11.08 6.82
CA SER A 44 -5.44 -11.83 7.89
C SER A 44 -6.90 -12.20 7.57
N ILE A 45 -7.53 -11.50 6.61
CA ILE A 45 -8.91 -11.76 6.16
C ILE A 45 -8.95 -12.93 5.17
N GLY A 46 -7.93 -13.06 4.32
CA GLY A 46 -7.85 -14.12 3.33
C GLY A 46 -6.63 -14.00 2.41
N PRO A 47 -6.44 -14.98 1.51
CA PRO A 47 -5.32 -14.97 0.59
C PRO A 47 -5.45 -13.83 -0.43
N ALA A 48 -4.31 -13.23 -0.79
CA ALA A 48 -4.26 -12.26 -1.87
C ALA A 48 -4.62 -12.91 -3.21
N GLY A 49 -5.52 -12.28 -3.96
CA GLY A 49 -5.87 -12.66 -5.33
C GLY A 49 -5.20 -11.75 -6.36
N ASP A 50 -5.24 -12.16 -7.63
CA ASP A 50 -4.88 -11.28 -8.74
C ASP A 50 -6.08 -10.39 -9.11
N PRO A 51 -6.05 -9.07 -8.86
CA PRO A 51 -7.15 -8.19 -9.21
C PRO A 51 -7.44 -8.16 -10.71
N CYS A 52 -6.43 -8.44 -11.57
CA CYS A 52 -6.59 -8.48 -13.02
C CYS A 52 -7.46 -9.65 -13.50
N GLN A 53 -7.64 -10.68 -12.67
CA GLN A 53 -8.58 -11.77 -12.96
C GLN A 53 -10.05 -11.38 -12.74
N GLN A 54 -10.31 -10.34 -11.93
CA GLN A 54 -11.67 -9.83 -11.72
C GLN A 54 -12.03 -8.71 -12.69
N ALA A 55 -11.10 -7.79 -12.94
CA ALA A 55 -11.28 -6.70 -13.88
C ALA A 55 -9.93 -6.19 -14.42
N ALA A 56 -9.92 -5.77 -15.68
CA ALA A 56 -8.76 -5.06 -16.21
C ALA A 56 -8.55 -3.74 -15.44
N PRO A 57 -7.29 -3.33 -15.18
CA PRO A 57 -7.01 -2.04 -14.56
C PRO A 57 -7.60 -0.91 -15.39
N SER A 58 -8.51 -0.13 -14.80
CA SER A 58 -9.15 1.02 -15.48
C SER A 58 -8.32 2.30 -15.35
N TYR A 59 -7.44 2.37 -14.34
CA TYR A 59 -6.60 3.52 -14.06
C TYR A 59 -5.29 3.08 -13.39
N VAL A 60 -4.17 3.63 -13.88
CA VAL A 60 -2.86 3.45 -13.26
C VAL A 60 -2.33 4.84 -12.92
N PHE A 61 -2.34 5.17 -11.63
CA PHE A 61 -1.70 6.39 -11.15
C PHE A 61 -0.16 6.23 -11.21
N ARG A 62 0.53 7.17 -11.85
CA ARG A 62 2.00 7.19 -11.90
C ARG A 62 2.51 8.36 -11.07
N TRP A 63 3.09 8.09 -9.90
CA TRP A 63 3.59 9.16 -9.04
C TRP A 63 4.62 10.05 -9.74
N SER A 64 5.46 9.46 -10.58
CA SER A 64 6.49 10.18 -11.36
C SER A 64 5.93 11.25 -12.29
N SER A 65 4.68 11.15 -12.76
CA SER A 65 4.10 12.17 -13.64
C SER A 65 3.64 13.43 -12.90
N THR A 66 3.62 13.42 -11.57
CA THR A 66 3.23 14.58 -10.76
C THR A 66 4.36 15.58 -10.56
N GLY A 67 5.62 15.15 -10.75
CA GLY A 67 6.80 15.93 -10.36
C GLY A 67 6.96 16.10 -8.84
N ALA A 68 6.06 15.52 -8.03
CA ALA A 68 6.12 15.56 -6.58
C ALA A 68 6.90 14.38 -6.01
N TYR A 69 7.59 14.62 -4.89
CA TYR A 69 8.23 13.54 -4.14
C TYR A 69 7.18 12.64 -3.50
N HIS A 70 7.42 11.33 -3.56
CA HIS A 70 6.62 10.36 -2.79
C HIS A 70 7.02 10.46 -1.32
N GLY A 71 6.05 10.46 -0.40
CA GLY A 71 6.29 10.64 1.04
C GLY A 71 7.30 9.64 1.64
N GLN A 72 7.36 8.44 1.05
CA GLN A 72 8.34 7.41 1.40
C GLN A 72 9.80 7.84 1.24
N THR A 73 10.09 8.86 0.41
CA THR A 73 11.43 9.47 0.30
C THR A 73 11.94 9.99 1.64
N PHE A 74 11.02 10.38 2.53
CA PHE A 74 11.33 11.04 3.79
C PHE A 74 11.23 10.12 5.01
N MET A 75 10.72 8.90 4.85
CA MET A 75 10.56 7.93 5.94
C MET A 75 11.87 7.18 6.15
N ILE A 76 12.44 7.26 7.35
CA ILE A 76 13.74 6.64 7.64
C ILE A 76 13.58 5.24 8.24
N SER A 77 12.47 4.99 8.94
CA SER A 77 12.17 3.69 9.56
C SER A 77 10.66 3.50 9.76
N PRO A 78 10.20 2.26 10.01
CA PRO A 78 8.81 1.98 10.41
C PRO A 78 8.34 2.82 11.60
N ASP A 79 9.22 3.04 12.57
CA ASP A 79 8.93 3.78 13.81
C ASP A 79 9.17 5.30 13.67
N ASP A 80 9.53 5.79 12.48
CA ASP A 80 9.66 7.23 12.25
C ASP A 80 8.27 7.87 12.24
N GLU A 81 7.91 8.56 13.31
CA GLU A 81 6.64 9.29 13.43
C GLU A 81 6.76 10.77 12.99
N GLU A 82 7.97 11.23 12.72
CA GLU A 82 8.27 12.66 12.48
C GLU A 82 8.44 12.99 10.99
N TRP A 83 8.48 11.99 10.11
CA TRP A 83 8.67 12.13 8.66
C TRP A 83 7.69 13.12 8.03
N TYR A 84 6.43 13.16 8.49
CA TYR A 84 5.41 14.06 7.94
C TYR A 84 5.63 15.52 8.36
N VAL A 85 5.91 15.75 9.65
CA VAL A 85 6.10 17.11 10.21
C VAL A 85 7.35 17.77 9.64
N LYS A 86 8.44 17.01 9.48
CA LYS A 86 9.72 17.51 8.96
C LYS A 86 9.66 17.91 7.47
N ASN A 87 8.69 17.42 6.71
CA ASN A 87 8.65 17.53 5.24
C ASN A 87 7.35 18.13 4.69
N ARG A 88 6.60 18.88 5.52
CA ARG A 88 5.42 19.65 5.10
C ARG A 88 5.74 21.08 4.72
#